data_AF-A0A5J4YQ86-F1
#
_entry.id   AF-A0A5J4YQ86-F1
#
_cell.length_a   1.000
_cell.length_b   1.000
_cell.length_c   1.000
_cell.angle_alpha   90.00
_cell.angle_beta   90.00
_cell.angle_gamma   90.00
#
_symmetry.space_group_name_H-M   'P 1'
#
loop_
_entity.id
_entity.type
_entity.pdbx_description
1 polymer ?
#
loop_
_entity_poly.entity_id
_entity_poly.type
_entity_poly.pdbx_seq_one_letter_code
_entity_poly.pdbx_strand_id
1 'polypeptide(L)'
;MTKYKWSTDSESADKIVVHFRHQHKVLLALLDPDFVAQANKFREGTIPFETTFMLTNTIYEDRLGQEASDSLLESCFGTKVRKEMLAEIVRSGEGIPSPE
;
A
#
# COMPACT_ATOMS: atom_id res chain seq x y z
N MET A 1 2.15 -7.40 24.33
CA MET A 1 2.08 -7.31 22.85
C MET A 1 1.38 -6.01 22.50
N THR A 2 2.14 -4.99 22.16
CA THR A 2 1.58 -3.67 21.84
C THR A 2 1.06 -3.72 20.41
N LYS A 3 -0.27 -3.76 20.26
CA LYS A 3 -0.94 -3.60 18.96
C LYS A 3 -0.84 -2.13 18.58
N TYR A 4 -0.04 -1.78 17.58
CA TYR A 4 -0.05 -0.44 17.01
C TYR A 4 -1.39 -0.23 16.28
N LYS A 5 -2.26 0.60 16.84
CA LYS A 5 -3.44 1.15 16.17
C LYS A 5 -2.97 2.29 15.25
N TRP A 6 -3.48 2.35 14.03
CA TRP A 6 -3.29 3.51 13.16
C TRP A 6 -4.00 4.69 13.82
N SER A 7 -3.23 5.65 14.36
CA SER A 7 -3.77 6.82 15.06
C SER A 7 -4.29 7.83 14.05
N THR A 8 -5.58 8.13 14.12
CA THR A 8 -6.31 9.09 13.27
C THR A 8 -6.10 10.55 13.70
N ASP A 9 -4.91 10.93 14.16
CA ASP A 9 -4.68 12.22 14.83
C ASP A 9 -3.49 13.00 14.23
N SER A 10 -3.57 13.29 12.93
CA SER A 10 -2.67 14.29 12.33
C SER A 10 -3.42 15.08 11.25
N GLU A 11 -3.59 16.37 11.54
CA GLU A 11 -3.91 17.44 10.59
C GLU A 11 -2.79 17.60 9.54
N SER A 12 -2.55 16.55 8.74
CA SER A 12 -1.70 16.51 7.54
C SER A 12 -1.83 15.10 6.94
N ALA A 13 -2.89 14.83 6.19
CA ALA A 13 -3.20 13.50 5.68
C ALA A 13 -3.45 13.52 4.17
N ASP A 14 -2.52 14.03 3.37
CA ASP A 14 -2.72 14.05 1.93
C ASP A 14 -2.61 12.64 1.31
N LYS A 15 -1.76 11.73 1.83
CA LYS A 15 -1.56 10.37 1.27
C LYS A 15 -1.09 9.39 2.34
N ILE A 16 -1.65 8.17 2.37
CA ILE A 16 -1.08 7.07 3.17
C ILE A 16 -0.15 6.25 2.27
N VAL A 17 1.12 6.17 2.63
CA VAL A 17 2.09 5.36 1.88
C VAL A 17 2.13 3.96 2.49
N VAL A 18 1.80 2.95 1.69
CA VAL A 18 1.87 1.55 2.11
C VAL A 18 3.20 0.96 1.67
N HIS A 19 4.04 0.62 2.63
CA HIS A 19 5.35 0.00 2.43
C HIS A 19 5.22 -1.53 2.37
N PHE A 20 5.52 -2.11 1.22
CA PHE A 20 5.67 -3.55 1.08
C PHE A 20 7.16 -3.91 0.98
N ARG A 21 7.64 -4.76 1.89
CA ARG A 21 9.02 -5.27 1.86
C ARG A 21 9.02 -6.69 1.33
N HIS A 22 9.77 -6.91 0.26
CA HIS A 22 10.05 -8.23 -0.27
C HIS A 22 11.56 -8.42 -0.39
N GLN A 23 12.12 -9.32 0.43
CA GLN A 23 13.57 -9.54 0.53
C GLN A 23 14.32 -8.21 0.83
N HIS A 24 15.16 -7.75 -0.11
CA HIS A 24 15.94 -6.50 -0.02
C HIS A 24 15.31 -5.34 -0.81
N LYS A 25 14.06 -5.48 -1.26
CA LYS A 25 13.33 -4.46 -2.02
C LYS A 25 12.18 -3.89 -1.23
N VAL A 26 11.94 -2.60 -1.42
CA VAL A 26 10.80 -1.88 -0.87
C VAL A 26 9.95 -1.43 -2.06
N LEU A 27 8.65 -1.69 -1.99
CA LEU A 27 7.67 -1.21 -2.94
C LEU A 27 6.64 -0.39 -2.20
N LEU A 28 6.17 0.68 -2.83
CA LEU A 28 5.27 1.65 -2.24
C LEU A 28 3.99 1.73 -3.06
N ALA A 29 2.87 1.88 -2.38
CA ALA A 29 1.61 2.26 -3.02
C ALA A 29 0.92 3.36 -2.22
N LEU A 30 0.15 4.18 -2.93
CA LEU A 30 -0.53 5.34 -2.35
C LEU A 30 -1.98 4.97 -2.07
N LEU A 31 -2.30 4.83 -0.79
CA LEU A 31 -3.64 4.56 -0.30
C LEU A 31 -4.38 5.89 -0.13
N ASP A 32 -5.64 5.90 -0.56
CA ASP A 32 -6.55 7.02 -0.42
C ASP A 32 -6.98 7.15 1.06
N PRO A 33 -6.79 8.32 1.69
CA PRO A 33 -7.17 8.55 3.09
C PRO A 33 -8.67 8.32 3.35
N ASP A 34 -9.54 8.54 2.36
CA ASP A 34 -10.99 8.34 2.50
C ASP A 34 -11.37 6.85 2.55
N PHE A 35 -10.50 5.97 2.05
CA PHE A 35 -10.74 4.53 1.96
C PHE A 35 -9.98 3.71 3.01
N VAL A 36 -9.31 4.33 3.96
CA VAL A 36 -8.51 3.66 5.00
C VAL A 36 -9.32 2.66 5.82
N ALA A 37 -10.55 3.02 6.19
CA ALA A 37 -11.43 2.11 6.92
C ALA A 37 -11.79 0.86 6.09
N GLN A 38 -11.94 1.01 4.77
CA GLN A 38 -12.22 -0.09 3.86
C GLN A 38 -10.97 -0.94 3.62
N ALA A 39 -9.80 -0.32 3.43
CA ALA A 39 -8.52 -1.01 3.33
C ALA A 39 -8.23 -1.86 4.58
N ASN A 40 -8.54 -1.35 5.78
CA ASN A 40 -8.44 -2.12 7.03
C ASN A 40 -9.39 -3.32 7.05
N LYS A 41 -10.66 -3.14 6.64
CA LYS A 41 -11.61 -4.27 6.50
C LYS A 41 -11.13 -5.31 5.49
N PHE A 42 -10.49 -4.90 4.40
CA PHE A 42 -9.89 -5.80 3.42
C PHE A 42 -8.71 -6.58 4.02
N ARG A 43 -7.84 -5.92 4.79
CA ARG A 43 -6.73 -6.58 5.53
C ARG A 43 -7.24 -7.65 6.50
N GLU A 44 -8.38 -7.39 7.14
CA GLU A 44 -9.05 -8.34 8.04
C GLU A 44 -9.75 -9.49 7.29
N GLY A 45 -9.83 -9.44 5.95
CA GLY A 45 -10.54 -10.43 5.13
C GLY A 45 -12.06 -10.26 5.12
N THR A 46 -12.56 -9.12 5.59
CA THR A 46 -14.00 -8.84 5.75
C THR A 46 -14.65 -8.39 4.43
N ILE A 47 -13.90 -7.71 3.56
CA ILE A 47 -14.36 -7.24 2.24
C ILE A 47 -13.33 -7.57 1.16
N PRO A 48 -13.73 -7.67 -0.13
CA PRO A 48 -12.79 -7.85 -1.23
C PRO A 48 -11.93 -6.60 -1.47
N PHE A 49 -10.81 -6.77 -2.17
CA PHE A 49 -9.97 -5.66 -2.60
C PHE A 49 -10.62 -4.88 -3.76
N GLU A 50 -10.63 -3.56 -3.63
CA GLU A 50 -11.02 -2.64 -4.69
C GLU A 50 -9.89 -1.65 -4.98
N THR A 51 -9.66 -1.36 -6.26
CA THR A 51 -8.63 -0.40 -6.68
C THR A 51 -8.95 1.03 -6.27
N THR A 52 -10.21 1.32 -5.95
CA THR A 52 -10.67 2.60 -5.38
C THR A 52 -10.05 2.91 -4.02
N PHE A 53 -9.47 1.91 -3.34
CA PHE A 53 -8.71 2.14 -2.12
C PHE A 53 -7.43 2.93 -2.37
N MET A 54 -6.93 2.93 -3.61
CA MET A 54 -5.66 3.52 -3.98
C MET A 54 -5.88 4.88 -4.66
N LEU A 55 -5.05 5.86 -4.35
CA LEU A 55 -5.00 7.13 -5.09
C LEU A 55 -4.55 6.92 -6.54
N THR A 56 -3.64 5.96 -6.74
CA THR A 56 -3.14 5.58 -8.06
C THR A 56 -2.97 4.06 -8.15
N ASN A 57 -3.08 3.52 -9.36
CA ASN A 57 -2.76 2.10 -9.64
C ASN A 57 -1.24 1.87 -9.85
N THR A 58 -0.42 2.86 -9.51
CA THR A 58 1.02 2.85 -9.69
C THR A 58 1.70 2.30 -8.44
N ILE A 59 2.70 1.45 -8.66
CA ILE A 59 3.56 0.94 -7.59
C ILE A 59 4.91 1.60 -7.79
N TYR A 60 5.44 2.19 -6.73
CA TYR A 60 6.71 2.90 -6.75
C TYR A 60 7.80 2.04 -6.10
N GLU A 61 9.03 2.12 -6.59
CA GLU A 61 10.18 1.43 -5.98
C GLU A 61 10.92 2.30 -4.95
N ASP A 62 10.65 3.60 -4.92
CA ASP A 62 11.22 4.52 -3.96
C ASP A 62 10.26 5.64 -3.54
N ARG A 63 10.69 6.42 -2.55
CA ARG A 63 9.95 7.58 -2.02
C ARG A 63 10.09 8.83 -2.89
N LEU A 64 10.93 8.82 -3.92
CA LEU A 64 11.10 9.93 -4.85
C LEU A 64 10.03 9.89 -5.96
N GLY A 65 9.17 8.85 -5.96
CA GLY A 65 8.12 8.67 -6.95
C GLY A 65 8.59 7.89 -8.17
N GLN A 66 9.71 7.17 -8.08
CA GLN A 66 10.16 6.29 -9.15
C GLN A 66 9.21 5.10 -9.27
N GLU A 67 8.63 4.91 -10.46
CA GLU A 67 7.75 3.77 -10.73
C GLU A 67 8.55 2.46 -10.79
N ALA A 68 8.03 1.42 -10.13
CA ALA A 68 8.60 0.10 -10.20
C ALA A 68 8.41 -0.49 -11.61
N SER A 69 9.50 -0.96 -12.22
CA SER A 69 9.46 -1.65 -13.51
C SER A 69 8.63 -2.93 -13.46
N ASP A 70 7.99 -3.31 -14.58
CA ASP A 70 7.18 -4.53 -14.64
C ASP A 70 7.99 -5.81 -14.34
N SER A 71 9.27 -5.84 -14.71
CA SER A 71 10.17 -6.97 -14.39
C SER A 71 10.46 -7.08 -12.89
N LEU A 72 10.61 -5.94 -12.20
CA LEU A 72 10.74 -5.90 -10.74
C LEU A 72 9.45 -6.37 -10.08
N LEU A 73 8.29 -5.88 -10.54
CA LEU A 73 6.99 -6.25 -10.01
C LEU A 73 6.70 -7.73 -10.19
N GLU A 74 6.93 -8.28 -11.38
CA GLU A 74 6.76 -9.72 -11.64
C GLU A 74 7.69 -10.57 -10.77
N SER A 75 8.94 -10.12 -10.55
CA SER A 75 9.89 -10.80 -9.66
C SER A 75 9.44 -10.79 -8.19
N CYS A 76 8.84 -9.68 -7.72
CA CYS A 76 8.39 -9.55 -6.33
C CYS A 76 7.05 -10.24 -6.05
N PHE A 77 6.10 -10.21 -7.00
CA PHE A 77 4.73 -10.71 -6.78
C PHE A 77 4.43 -12.04 -7.49
N GLY A 78 5.23 -12.45 -8.48
CA GLY A 78 5.00 -13.67 -9.26
C GLY A 78 3.76 -13.62 -10.16
N THR A 79 3.15 -12.44 -10.34
CA THR A 79 1.97 -12.19 -11.18
C THR A 79 2.22 -10.96 -12.05
N LYS A 80 1.45 -10.82 -13.14
CA LYS A 80 1.39 -9.60 -13.97
C LYS A 80 0.13 -8.78 -13.71
N VAL A 81 -0.76 -9.28 -12.84
CA VAL A 81 -2.04 -8.64 -12.58
C VAL A 81 -1.86 -7.53 -11.55
N ARG A 82 -1.83 -6.27 -12.02
CA ARG A 82 -1.60 -5.10 -11.16
C ARG A 82 -2.53 -5.02 -9.95
N LYS A 83 -3.81 -5.42 -10.13
CA LYS A 83 -4.79 -5.48 -9.03
C LYS A 83 -4.36 -6.44 -7.92
N GLU A 84 -3.80 -7.59 -8.25
CA GLU A 84 -3.33 -8.58 -7.27
C GLU A 84 -2.09 -8.06 -6.52
N MET A 85 -1.18 -7.40 -7.23
CA MET A 85 0.00 -6.77 -6.62
C MET A 85 -0.41 -5.71 -5.59
N LEU A 86 -1.31 -4.79 -5.96
CA LEU A 86 -1.82 -3.75 -5.06
C LEU A 86 -2.56 -4.35 -3.86
N ALA A 87 -3.38 -5.39 -4.09
CA ALA A 87 -4.05 -6.11 -3.02
C ALA A 87 -3.04 -6.70 -2.02
N GLU A 88 -1.94 -7.27 -2.51
CA GLU A 88 -0.89 -7.82 -1.65
C GLU A 88 -0.13 -6.74 -0.89
N ILE A 89 0.15 -5.60 -1.53
CA ILE A 89 0.75 -4.43 -0.86
C ILE A 89 -0.16 -3.93 0.28
N VAL A 90 -1.46 -3.77 0.04
CA VAL A 90 -2.39 -3.30 1.08
C VAL A 90 -2.55 -4.33 2.20
N ARG A 91 -2.57 -5.62 1.86
CA ARG A 91 -2.74 -6.72 2.81
C ARG A 91 -1.53 -6.86 3.75
N SER A 92 -0.34 -6.93 3.16
CA SER A 92 0.90 -7.32 3.84
C SER A 92 1.80 -6.12 4.16
N GLY A 93 1.55 -4.97 3.55
CA GLY A 93 2.34 -3.76 3.75
C GLY A 93 2.03 -3.03 5.06
N GLU A 94 3.00 -2.21 5.45
CA GLU A 94 2.90 -1.31 6.60
C GLU A 94 2.47 0.07 6.11
N GLY A 95 1.32 0.55 6.58
CA GLY A 95 0.92 1.93 6.35
C GLY A 95 1.80 2.84 7.19
N ILE A 96 2.48 3.76 6.54
CA ILE A 96 3.18 4.84 7.21
C ILE A 96 2.57 6.18 6.79
N PRO A 97 2.42 7.12 7.73
CA PRO A 97 2.05 8.49 7.38
C PRO A 97 3.11 9.07 6.44
N SER A 98 2.66 9.82 5.43
CA SER A 98 3.58 10.56 4.55
C SER A 98 4.45 11.46 5.42
N PRO A 99 5.79 11.46 5.27
CA PRO A 99 6.61 12.49 5.89
C PRO A 99 6.19 13.86 5.35
N GLU A 100 6.16 14.86 6.24
CA GLU A 100 6.07 16.28 5.88
C GLU A 100 7.19 16.71 4.92
#